data_AF-A0A7V8HRG1-F1
#
_entry.id   AF-A0A7V8HRG1-F1
#
_cell.length_a   1.000
_cell.length_b   1.000
_cell.length_c   1.000
_cell.angle_alpha   90.00
_cell.angle_beta   90.00
_cell.angle_gamma   90.00
#
_symmetry.space_group_name_H-M   'P 1'
#
loop_
_entity.id
_entity.type
_entity.pdbx_description
1 polymer ?
#
loop_
_entity_poly.entity_id
_entity_poly.type
_entity_poly.pdbx_seq_one_letter_code
_entity_poly.pdbx_strand_id
1 'polypeptide(L)'
;MWSRAGGAASRTERELAWCVLPEEMPERDASGSSVIWNQAVMELGATVCTAKAPQCGDCPLRGECAFLAAGLPGLGERRTRPRQRFQGTDRQVRGIILNALRQAAAQAARGVADGRLETGAPGAVPRSQIEQLWPDHVQLDACIASLDEDGLLDMLPDGSLRLP
;
A
#
# COMPACT_ATOMS: atom_id res chain seq x y z
N MET A 1 21.94 7.49 -17.88
CA MET A 1 21.97 6.02 -17.71
C MET A 1 20.61 5.61 -17.17
N TRP A 2 19.74 5.04 -18.01
CA TRP A 2 18.38 4.64 -17.62
C TRP A 2 18.47 3.47 -16.65
N SER A 3 18.35 3.75 -15.35
CA SER A 3 18.50 2.72 -14.32
C SER A 3 17.23 1.87 -14.28
N ARG A 4 17.38 0.55 -14.39
CA ARG A 4 16.28 -0.43 -14.46
C ARG A 4 15.62 -0.71 -13.10
N ALA A 5 15.90 0.08 -12.08
CA ALA A 5 15.41 -0.21 -10.74
C ALA A 5 13.94 0.19 -10.65
N GLY A 6 13.03 -0.78 -10.70
CA GLY A 6 11.65 -0.63 -10.22
C GLY A 6 11.64 -0.38 -8.70
N GLY A 7 12.21 0.75 -8.28
CA GLY A 7 12.29 1.29 -6.93
C GLY A 7 11.28 2.42 -6.74
N ALA A 8 11.18 2.90 -5.49
CA ALA A 8 10.55 4.19 -5.27
C ALA A 8 11.37 5.26 -6.01
N ALA A 9 10.71 6.29 -6.53
CA ALA A 9 11.41 7.42 -7.14
C ALA A 9 12.48 7.93 -6.18
N SER A 10 13.72 7.99 -6.65
CA SER A 10 14.85 8.62 -5.96
C SER A 10 14.54 10.10 -5.73
N ARG A 11 15.28 10.73 -4.82
CA ARG A 11 15.13 12.16 -4.57
C ARG A 11 15.31 12.99 -5.84
N THR A 12 16.33 12.68 -6.65
CA THR A 12 16.60 13.36 -7.92
C THR A 12 15.48 13.16 -8.94
N GLU A 13 14.88 11.97 -9.01
CA GLU A 13 13.70 11.73 -9.88
C GLU A 13 12.47 12.53 -9.42
N ARG A 14 12.29 12.70 -8.10
CA ARG A 14 11.22 13.56 -7.55
C ARG A 14 11.47 15.04 -7.82
N GLU A 15 12.73 15.49 -7.72
CA GLU A 15 13.12 16.86 -8.03
C GLU A 15 12.93 17.16 -9.53
N LEU A 16 13.27 16.24 -10.43
CA LEU A 16 12.98 16.36 -11.87
C LEU A 16 11.48 16.40 -12.16
N ALA A 17 10.68 15.58 -11.48
CA ALA A 17 9.22 15.61 -11.60
C ALA A 17 8.63 16.96 -11.14
N TRP A 18 9.26 17.62 -10.17
CA TRP A 18 8.85 18.95 -9.73
C TRP A 18 8.99 20.00 -10.85
N CYS A 19 10.00 19.89 -11.70
CA CYS A 19 10.24 20.83 -12.80
C CYS A 19 9.19 20.78 -13.93
N VAL A 20 8.37 19.74 -13.99
CA VAL A 20 7.32 19.58 -15.01
C VAL A 20 5.90 19.83 -14.46
N LEU A 21 5.82 20.26 -13.20
CA LEU A 21 4.56 20.75 -12.63
C LEU A 21 4.21 22.12 -13.24
N PRO A 22 2.93 22.43 -13.46
CA PRO A 22 2.52 23.74 -13.92
C PRO A 22 3.00 24.85 -12.97
N GLU A 23 3.57 25.94 -13.51
CA GLU A 23 4.10 27.06 -12.72
C GLU A 23 3.01 27.80 -11.94
N GLU A 24 1.76 27.74 -12.41
CA GLU A 24 0.58 28.38 -11.81
C GLU A 24 -0.12 27.49 -10.77
N MET A 25 0.65 26.88 -9.86
CA MET A 25 0.13 26.14 -8.71
C MET A 25 0.09 27.07 -7.47
N PRO A 26 -1.03 27.77 -7.18
CA PRO A 26 -1.15 28.50 -5.92
C PRO A 26 -1.03 27.54 -4.72
N GLU A 27 -0.51 28.03 -3.58
CA GLU A 27 -0.29 27.28 -2.33
C GLU A 27 -1.55 26.53 -1.83
N ARG A 28 -2.73 27.00 -2.25
CA ARG A 28 -3.97 26.24 -2.29
C ARG A 28 -4.41 26.12 -3.75
N ASP A 29 -4.44 24.89 -4.24
CA ASP A 29 -5.07 24.45 -5.48
C ASP A 29 -6.57 24.86 -5.51
N ALA A 30 -6.85 26.13 -5.81
CA ALA A 30 -8.20 26.62 -6.01
C ALA A 30 -8.71 26.34 -7.43
N SER A 31 -7.79 26.07 -8.38
CA SER A 31 -8.08 25.91 -9.81
C SER A 31 -8.29 24.45 -10.25
N GLY A 32 -8.10 23.47 -9.36
CA GLY A 32 -8.13 22.03 -9.67
C GLY A 32 -6.97 21.56 -10.55
N SER A 33 -5.98 22.42 -10.82
CA SER A 33 -4.97 22.16 -11.84
C SER A 33 -4.00 21.02 -11.44
N SER A 34 -3.79 20.81 -10.14
CA SER A 34 -3.03 19.65 -9.62
C SER A 34 -3.78 18.35 -9.88
N VAL A 35 -5.10 18.36 -9.67
CA VAL A 35 -5.97 17.20 -9.94
C VAL A 35 -5.96 16.85 -11.42
N ILE A 36 -6.12 17.85 -12.30
CA ILE A 36 -6.10 17.66 -13.75
C ILE A 36 -4.75 17.10 -14.21
N TRP A 37 -3.64 17.68 -13.74
CA TRP A 37 -2.30 17.20 -14.10
C TRP A 37 -2.08 15.74 -13.66
N ASN A 38 -2.42 15.40 -12.42
CA ASN A 38 -2.29 14.03 -11.91
C ASN A 38 -3.14 13.06 -12.73
N GLN A 39 -4.40 13.40 -13.01
CA GLN A 39 -5.28 12.56 -13.80
C GLN A 39 -4.77 12.37 -15.23
N ALA A 40 -4.27 13.43 -15.87
CA ALA A 40 -3.72 13.37 -17.21
C ALA A 40 -2.47 12.47 -17.29
N VAL A 41 -1.55 12.59 -16.33
CA VAL A 41 -0.34 11.74 -16.27
C VAL A 41 -0.70 10.28 -15.97
N MET A 42 -1.67 10.02 -15.08
CA MET A 42 -2.17 8.68 -14.80
C MET A 42 -2.81 8.03 -16.03
N GLU A 43 -3.68 8.77 -16.73
CA GLU A 43 -4.34 8.31 -17.95
C GLU A 43 -3.31 8.03 -19.06
N LEU A 44 -2.36 8.94 -19.28
CA LEU A 44 -1.29 8.77 -20.25
C LEU A 44 -0.49 7.49 -19.97
N GLY A 45 -0.12 7.22 -18.71
CA GLY A 45 0.61 6.01 -18.32
C GLY A 45 -0.22 4.73 -18.43
N ALA A 46 -1.54 4.83 -18.32
CA ALA A 46 -2.45 3.69 -18.40
C ALA A 46 -2.78 3.29 -19.84
N THR A 47 -2.98 4.26 -20.73
CA THR A 47 -3.50 4.01 -22.09
C THR A 47 -2.44 4.12 -23.18
N VAL A 48 -1.49 5.07 -23.07
CA VAL A 48 -0.54 5.37 -24.15
C VAL A 48 0.88 4.93 -23.79
N CYS A 49 1.46 5.47 -22.71
CA CYS A 49 2.84 5.21 -22.29
C CYS A 49 2.94 3.95 -21.41
N THR A 50 2.38 2.82 -21.90
CA THR A 50 2.29 1.59 -21.12
C THR A 50 3.64 0.89 -20.97
N ALA A 51 3.82 0.18 -19.85
CA ALA A 51 5.10 -0.44 -19.49
C ALA A 51 5.59 -1.55 -20.43
N LYS A 52 4.69 -2.18 -21.21
CA LYS A 52 5.04 -3.31 -22.10
C LYS A 52 5.10 -2.92 -23.57
N ALA A 53 4.13 -2.14 -24.03
CA ALA A 53 3.95 -1.79 -25.43
C ALA A 53 3.39 -0.36 -25.51
N PRO A 54 4.24 0.67 -25.32
CA PRO A 54 3.82 2.06 -25.39
C PRO A 54 3.44 2.44 -26.82
N GLN A 55 2.34 3.17 -26.96
CA GLN A 55 1.85 3.70 -28.23
C GLN A 55 2.56 5.03 -28.55
N CYS A 56 3.89 4.97 -28.74
CA CYS A 56 4.71 6.17 -28.96
C CYS A 56 4.35 6.98 -30.21
N GLY A 57 3.56 6.42 -31.14
CA GLY A 57 3.01 7.15 -32.29
C GLY A 57 1.94 8.16 -31.89
N ASP A 58 1.12 7.81 -30.90
CA ASP A 58 -0.02 8.60 -30.41
C ASP A 58 0.34 9.43 -29.16
N CYS A 59 1.57 9.29 -28.66
CA CYS A 59 2.02 9.97 -27.45
C CYS A 59 2.19 11.48 -27.69
N PRO A 60 1.50 12.35 -26.93
CA PRO A 60 1.64 13.80 -27.08
C PRO A 60 3.05 14.29 -26.71
N LEU A 61 3.79 13.54 -25.90
CA LEU A 61 5.15 13.87 -25.46
C LEU A 61 6.23 13.34 -26.41
N ARG A 62 5.87 12.79 -27.58
CA ARG A 62 6.80 12.11 -28.51
C ARG A 62 8.01 12.98 -28.88
N GLY A 63 7.79 14.27 -29.13
CA GLY A 63 8.84 15.21 -29.58
C GLY A 63 9.93 15.48 -28.55
N GLU A 64 9.61 15.32 -27.26
CA GLU A 64 10.49 15.66 -26.14
C GLU A 64 10.92 14.42 -25.34
N CYS A 65 10.43 13.24 -25.72
CA CYS A 65 10.65 12.00 -25.00
C CYS A 65 12.09 11.48 -25.19
N ALA A 66 12.97 11.77 -24.24
CA ALA A 66 14.34 11.26 -24.22
C ALA A 66 14.41 9.71 -24.25
N PHE A 67 13.41 9.01 -23.69
CA PHE A 67 13.34 7.54 -23.72
C PHE A 67 13.11 7.00 -25.13
N LEU A 68 12.22 7.65 -25.89
CA LEU A 68 11.98 7.32 -27.30
C LEU A 68 13.18 7.69 -28.17
N ALA A 69 13.76 8.87 -27.95
CA ALA A 69 14.96 9.32 -28.68
C ALA A 69 16.15 8.36 -28.47
N ALA A 70 16.24 7.73 -27.29
CA ALA A 70 17.24 6.71 -26.98
C ALA A 70 16.92 5.31 -27.56
N GLY A 71 15.81 5.14 -28.29
CA GLY A 71 15.44 3.87 -28.91
C GLY A 71 14.74 2.88 -27.98
N LEU A 72 14.02 3.36 -26.94
CA LEU A 72 13.25 2.54 -25.99
C LEU A 72 14.10 1.48 -25.25
N PRO A 73 15.26 1.85 -24.66
CA PRO A 73 16.19 0.89 -24.08
C PRO A 73 15.55 0.10 -22.94
N GLY A 74 15.64 -1.24 -22.98
CA GLY A 74 15.12 -2.12 -21.93
C GLY A 74 13.60 -2.34 -21.94
N LEU A 75 12.88 -1.80 -22.93
CA LEU A 75 11.45 -2.07 -23.11
C LEU A 75 11.24 -3.56 -23.45
N GLY A 76 10.32 -4.22 -22.74
CA GLY A 76 10.02 -5.64 -22.93
C GLY A 76 10.98 -6.62 -22.23
N GLU A 77 12.09 -6.13 -21.66
CA GLU A 77 12.96 -6.96 -20.82
C GLU A 77 12.27 -7.28 -19.48
N ARG A 78 12.44 -8.51 -18.98
CA ARG A 78 11.68 -9.04 -17.82
C ARG A 78 11.80 -8.13 -16.58
N ARG A 79 10.69 -8.02 -15.84
CA ARG A 79 10.54 -7.30 -14.56
C ARG A 79 11.79 -7.45 -13.66
N THR A 80 12.37 -6.32 -13.29
CA THR A 80 13.55 -6.23 -12.40
C THR A 80 13.24 -6.52 -10.93
N ARG A 81 11.97 -6.52 -10.50
CA ARG A 81 11.61 -6.84 -9.11
C ARG A 81 10.88 -8.19 -9.04
N PRO A 82 11.45 -9.22 -8.36
CA PRO A 82 10.69 -10.39 -7.98
C PRO A 82 9.44 -9.94 -7.22
N ARG A 83 8.26 -10.40 -7.63
CA ARG A 83 7.07 -10.17 -6.80
C ARG A 83 7.34 -10.82 -5.46
N GLN A 84 7.42 -10.02 -4.38
CA GLN A 84 7.46 -10.56 -3.03
C GLN A 84 6.26 -11.49 -2.88
N ARG A 85 6.50 -12.73 -2.45
CA ARG A 85 5.42 -13.69 -2.14
C ARG A 85 4.55 -13.09 -1.05
N PHE A 86 3.25 -13.35 -1.08
CA PHE A 86 2.34 -12.89 -0.03
C PHE A 86 2.56 -13.69 1.25
N GLN A 87 2.78 -15.00 1.10
CA GLN A 87 3.00 -15.91 2.21
C GLN A 87 4.30 -15.59 2.96
N GLY A 88 4.23 -15.58 4.29
CA GLY A 88 5.34 -15.32 5.22
C GLY A 88 5.66 -13.84 5.45
N THR A 89 4.84 -12.91 4.96
CA THR A 89 5.14 -11.47 5.04
C THR A 89 4.32 -10.76 6.10
N ASP A 90 4.81 -9.65 6.64
CA ASP A 90 4.12 -8.90 7.70
C ASP A 90 2.71 -8.47 7.28
N ARG A 91 2.52 -8.12 5.99
CA ARG A 91 1.19 -7.83 5.42
C ARG A 91 0.21 -9.01 5.54
N GLN A 92 0.69 -10.25 5.49
CA GLN A 92 -0.15 -11.43 5.69
C GLN A 92 -0.51 -11.56 7.16
N VAL A 93 0.48 -11.50 8.05
CA VAL A 93 0.30 -11.68 9.50
C VAL A 93 -0.65 -10.60 10.04
N ARG A 94 -0.42 -9.33 9.69
CA ARG A 94 -1.32 -8.22 10.01
C ARG A 94 -2.75 -8.46 9.53
N GLY A 95 -2.90 -8.95 8.30
CA GLY A 95 -4.21 -9.28 7.73
C GLY A 95 -4.93 -10.41 8.49
N ILE A 96 -4.20 -11.43 8.95
CA ILE A 96 -4.73 -12.52 9.76
C ILE A 96 -5.23 -12.00 11.11
N ILE A 97 -4.44 -11.16 11.79
CA ILE A 97 -4.82 -10.53 13.07
C ILE A 97 -6.09 -9.69 12.88
N LEU A 98 -6.09 -8.76 11.93
CA LEU A 98 -7.25 -7.89 11.68
C LEU A 98 -8.52 -8.66 11.31
N ASN A 99 -8.37 -9.76 10.55
CA ASN A 99 -9.51 -10.61 10.22
C ASN A 99 -10.09 -11.30 11.47
N ALA A 100 -9.25 -11.82 12.36
CA ALA A 100 -9.70 -12.42 13.62
C ALA A 100 -10.44 -11.39 14.50
N LEU A 101 -9.89 -10.18 14.64
CA LEU A 101 -10.54 -9.10 15.41
C LEU A 101 -11.88 -8.68 14.80
N ARG A 102 -11.99 -8.57 13.47
CA ARG A 102 -13.27 -8.29 12.79
C ARG A 102 -14.31 -9.38 13.02
N GLN A 103 -13.91 -10.64 13.03
CA GLN A 103 -14.81 -11.75 13.28
C GLN A 103 -15.34 -11.71 14.73
N ALA A 104 -14.46 -11.49 15.71
CA ALA A 104 -14.84 -11.34 17.10
C ALA A 104 -15.77 -10.13 17.34
N ALA A 105 -15.46 -8.98 16.75
CA ALA A 105 -16.32 -7.80 16.80
C ALA A 105 -17.70 -8.07 16.19
N ALA A 106 -17.76 -8.75 15.04
CA ALA A 106 -19.03 -9.10 14.39
C ALA A 106 -19.84 -10.16 15.18
N GLN A 107 -19.19 -11.05 15.92
CA GLN A 107 -19.86 -12.01 16.80
C GLN A 107 -20.45 -11.28 18.02
N ALA A 108 -19.69 -10.39 18.65
CA ALA A 108 -20.15 -9.55 19.75
C ALA A 108 -21.35 -8.68 19.35
N ALA A 109 -21.31 -8.07 18.17
CA ALA A 109 -22.42 -7.25 17.65
C ALA A 109 -23.70 -8.07 17.38
N ARG A 110 -23.59 -9.36 17.07
CA ARG A 110 -24.73 -10.25 16.81
C ARG A 110 -25.32 -10.88 18.06
N GLY A 111 -24.76 -10.61 19.25
CA GLY A 111 -25.19 -11.25 20.49
C GLY A 111 -24.96 -12.76 20.54
N VAL A 112 -24.17 -13.30 19.60
CA VAL A 112 -23.74 -14.70 19.62
C VAL A 112 -22.54 -14.77 20.56
N ALA A 113 -22.81 -14.70 21.86
CA ALA A 113 -21.83 -15.10 22.86
C ALA A 113 -21.70 -16.62 22.77
N ASP A 114 -20.68 -17.09 22.06
CA ASP A 114 -20.32 -18.51 22.04
C ASP A 114 -19.83 -18.91 23.43
N GLY A 115 -20.76 -19.18 24.35
CA GLY A 115 -20.60 -19.97 25.58
C GLY A 115 -19.53 -19.55 26.60
N ARG A 116 -18.73 -18.52 26.36
CA ARG A 116 -17.58 -18.16 27.19
C ARG A 116 -17.75 -16.74 27.73
N LEU A 117 -18.55 -16.64 28.78
CA LEU A 117 -18.49 -15.50 29.69
C LEU A 117 -17.20 -15.63 30.50
N GLU A 118 -16.10 -15.04 30.04
CA GLU A 118 -14.90 -14.83 30.86
C GLU A 118 -14.37 -13.41 30.58
N THR A 119 -14.94 -12.42 31.26
CA THR A 119 -14.26 -11.16 31.68
C THR A 119 -13.46 -10.39 30.60
N GLY A 120 -14.02 -10.16 29.42
CA GLY A 120 -13.39 -9.35 28.37
C GLY A 120 -14.31 -8.28 27.79
N ALA A 121 -13.74 -7.19 27.25
CA ALA A 121 -14.53 -6.17 26.55
C ALA A 121 -15.21 -6.77 25.30
N PRO A 122 -16.41 -6.29 24.90
CA PRO A 122 -17.11 -6.81 23.73
C PRO A 122 -16.24 -6.75 22.47
N GLY A 123 -16.06 -7.91 21.81
CA GLY A 123 -15.25 -8.01 20.59
C GLY A 123 -13.74 -8.08 20.83
N ALA A 124 -13.29 -8.13 22.09
CA ALA A 124 -11.90 -8.38 22.42
C ALA A 124 -11.53 -9.85 22.22
N VAL A 125 -10.30 -10.08 21.75
CA VAL A 125 -9.71 -11.39 21.51
C VAL A 125 -8.51 -11.56 22.45
N PRO A 126 -8.49 -12.60 23.30
CA PRO A 126 -7.35 -12.87 24.18
C PRO A 126 -6.04 -13.05 23.41
N ARG A 127 -4.92 -12.58 23.99
CA ARG A 127 -3.59 -12.69 23.36
C ARG A 127 -3.23 -14.11 22.94
N SER A 128 -3.57 -15.08 23.79
CA SER A 128 -3.34 -16.51 23.56
C SER A 128 -4.05 -17.05 22.31
N GLN A 129 -5.21 -16.49 21.94
CA GLN A 129 -5.92 -16.88 20.73
C GLN A 129 -5.26 -16.28 19.47
N ILE A 130 -4.69 -15.08 19.58
CA ILE A 130 -3.93 -14.44 18.49
C ILE A 130 -2.61 -15.17 18.25
N GLU A 131 -1.94 -15.61 19.32
CA GLU A 131 -0.71 -16.41 19.27
C GLU A 131 -0.88 -17.76 18.53
N GLN A 132 -2.10 -18.32 18.50
CA GLN A 132 -2.39 -19.54 17.76
C GLN A 132 -2.53 -19.32 16.25
N LEU A 133 -2.68 -18.06 15.80
CA LEU A 133 -2.89 -17.74 14.38
C LEU A 133 -1.61 -17.79 13.55
N TRP A 134 -0.45 -17.67 14.19
CA TRP A 134 0.84 -17.61 13.51
C TRP A 134 1.96 -18.23 14.36
N PRO A 135 2.76 -19.18 13.83
CA PRO A 135 3.76 -19.90 14.61
C PRO A 135 5.01 -19.08 14.96
N ASP A 136 5.32 -18.03 14.18
CA ASP A 136 6.44 -17.14 14.46
C ASP A 136 5.98 -16.00 15.39
N HIS A 137 6.15 -16.22 16.69
CA HIS A 137 5.75 -15.24 17.71
C HIS A 137 6.53 -13.92 17.63
N VAL A 138 7.78 -13.94 17.15
CA VAL A 138 8.58 -12.71 17.01
C VAL A 138 7.97 -11.82 15.92
N GLN A 139 7.65 -12.42 14.77
CA GLN A 139 6.97 -11.69 13.69
C GLN A 139 5.56 -11.24 14.09
N LEU A 140 4.83 -12.09 14.81
CA LEU A 140 3.49 -11.78 15.29
C LEU A 140 3.50 -10.57 16.23
N ASP A 141 4.42 -10.54 17.20
CA ASP A 141 4.55 -9.45 18.17
C ASP A 141 4.93 -8.13 17.51
N ALA A 142 5.89 -8.18 16.56
CA ALA A 142 6.24 -7.01 15.75
C ALA A 142 5.03 -6.50 14.92
N CYS A 143 4.23 -7.40 14.37
CA CYS A 143 3.02 -7.03 13.63
C CYS A 143 1.96 -6.40 14.53
N ILE A 144 1.77 -6.90 15.75
CA ILE A 144 0.81 -6.34 16.71
C ILE A 144 1.25 -4.95 17.16
N ALA A 145 2.52 -4.77 17.51
CA ALA A 145 3.07 -3.45 17.83
C ALA A 145 2.87 -2.46 16.68
N SER A 146 3.17 -2.87 15.44
CA SER A 146 2.96 -2.00 14.27
C SER A 146 1.49 -1.65 14.01
N LEU A 147 0.55 -2.56 14.34
CA LEU A 147 -0.88 -2.31 14.20
C LEU A 147 -1.42 -1.36 15.27
N ASP A 148 -0.89 -1.42 16.49
CA ASP A 148 -1.19 -0.49 17.58
C ASP A 148 -0.65 0.91 17.25
N GLU A 149 0.61 1.00 16.77
CA GLU A 149 1.21 2.26 16.29
C GLU A 149 0.43 2.88 15.13
N ASP A 150 -0.08 2.07 14.21
CA ASP A 150 -0.92 2.50 13.09
C ASP A 150 -2.37 2.87 13.55
N GLY A 151 -2.75 2.62 14.80
CA GLY A 151 -4.10 2.86 15.34
C GLY A 151 -5.16 1.93 14.76
N LEU A 152 -4.77 0.72 14.35
CA LEU A 152 -5.64 -0.28 13.71
C LEU A 152 -6.19 -1.33 14.69
N LEU A 153 -5.65 -1.39 15.90
CA LEU A 153 -6.14 -2.16 17.03
C LEU A 153 -5.84 -1.42 18.34
N ASP A 154 -6.53 -1.79 19.41
CA ASP A 154 -6.19 -1.39 20.79
C ASP A 154 -5.71 -2.60 21.59
N MET A 155 -4.66 -2.42 22.38
CA MET A 155 -4.27 -3.34 23.46
C MET A 155 -4.98 -2.97 24.77
N LEU A 156 -5.78 -3.89 25.32
CA LEU A 156 -6.47 -3.73 26.59
C LEU A 156 -5.55 -4.04 27.79
N PRO A 157 -5.91 -3.57 29.02
CA PRO A 157 -5.07 -3.76 30.21
C PRO A 157 -4.82 -5.23 30.60
N ASP A 158 -5.69 -6.14 30.17
CA ASP A 158 -5.58 -7.59 30.36
C ASP A 158 -4.73 -8.28 29.27
N GLY A 159 -4.19 -7.50 28.33
CA GLY A 159 -3.42 -7.98 27.19
C GLY A 159 -4.27 -8.48 26.01
N SER A 160 -5.60 -8.40 26.10
CA SER A 160 -6.48 -8.73 24.98
C SER A 160 -6.45 -7.64 23.91
N LEU A 161 -6.71 -8.02 22.67
CA LEU A 161 -6.68 -7.13 21.50
C LEU A 161 -8.09 -6.90 21.00
N ARG A 162 -8.42 -5.67 20.59
CA ARG A 162 -9.71 -5.37 19.94
C ARG A 162 -9.52 -4.40 18.78
N LEU A 163 -10.55 -4.26 17.95
CA LEU A 163 -10.61 -3.12 17.04
C LEU A 163 -10.87 -1.82 17.83
N PRO A 164 -10.40 -0.66 17.34
CA PRO A 164 -10.66 0.64 17.96
C PRO A 164 -12.16 0.95 18.12
#